data_AF-A0A9P6IBA6-F1
#
_entry.id   AF-A0A9P6IBA6-F1
#
_cell.length_a   1.000
_cell.length_b   1.000
_cell.length_c   1.000
_cell.angle_alpha   90.00
_cell.angle_beta   90.00
_cell.angle_gamma   90.00
#
_symmetry.space_group_name_H-M   'P 1'
#
loop_
_entity.id
_entity.type
_entity.pdbx_description
1 polymer ?
#
loop_
_entity_poly.entity_id
_entity_poly.type
_entity_poly.pdbx_seq_one_letter_code
_entity_poly.pdbx_strand_id
1 'polypeptide(L)'
;MLNTTVTLTHVTPVPSGMSKEDAIALLHDAEHHIKCDPNMKDYTKRSPQIPPTIPKDVEPIAETQCYSVTDSVPTLLPKGVWDRDAVSDYDFTFTKDGSFVRTSCPLSVVLETRWTVRDASGGGCELVEVVEINCSKFLASVVKGQCDAHWEDFHKRILSGKQ
;
A
#
# COMPACT_ATOMS: atom_id res chain seq x y z
N MET A 1 6.34 21.13 16.14
CA MET A 1 5.51 20.26 15.27
C MET A 1 5.52 18.85 15.84
N LEU A 2 4.33 18.29 16.10
CA LEU A 2 4.14 16.94 16.65
C LEU A 2 4.09 15.85 15.57
N ASN A 3 4.10 16.23 14.30
CA ASN A 3 4.15 15.30 13.17
C ASN A 3 5.60 14.88 12.87
N THR A 4 5.73 13.71 12.26
CA THR A 4 6.99 13.14 11.79
C THR A 4 6.75 12.34 10.53
N THR A 5 7.83 12.20 9.76
CA THR A 5 7.89 11.34 8.58
C THR A 5 8.85 10.19 8.87
N VAL A 6 8.48 8.98 8.48
CA VAL A 6 9.32 7.78 8.56
C VAL A 6 9.29 7.09 7.21
N THR A 7 10.45 6.65 6.72
CA THR A 7 10.55 5.92 5.45
C THR A 7 10.90 4.46 5.70
N LEU A 8 10.20 3.56 5.01
CA LEU A 8 10.53 2.14 4.94
C LEU A 8 10.83 1.76 3.49
N THR A 9 11.67 0.75 3.31
CA THR A 9 11.93 0.17 1.99
C THR A 9 11.96 -1.34 2.10
N HIS A 10 11.13 -2.00 1.31
CA HIS A 10 11.05 -3.44 1.23
C HIS A 10 11.33 -3.88 -0.21
N VAL A 11 12.04 -5.00 -0.35
CA VAL A 11 12.43 -5.53 -1.66
C VAL A 11 12.18 -7.03 -1.69
N THR A 12 11.51 -7.51 -2.74
CA THR A 12 11.27 -8.93 -2.97
C THR A 12 11.64 -9.30 -4.40
N PRO A 13 12.45 -10.35 -4.61
CA PRO A 13 12.69 -10.87 -5.95
C PRO A 13 11.37 -11.31 -6.62
N VAL A 14 11.17 -10.90 -7.86
CA VAL A 14 10.06 -11.40 -8.69
C VAL A 14 10.33 -12.87 -9.02
N PRO A 15 9.32 -13.77 -8.95
CA PRO A 15 9.49 -15.18 -9.28
C PRO A 15 10.07 -15.40 -10.69
N SER A 16 10.95 -16.38 -10.85
CA SER A 16 11.70 -16.61 -12.11
C SER A 16 10.84 -16.96 -13.33
N GLY A 17 9.56 -17.28 -13.15
CA GLY A 17 8.60 -17.54 -14.22
C GLY A 17 7.67 -16.36 -14.55
N MET A 18 7.79 -15.24 -13.84
CA MET A 18 6.96 -14.05 -14.03
C MET A 18 7.76 -12.99 -14.80
N SER A 19 7.16 -12.47 -15.88
CA SER A 19 7.76 -11.35 -16.60
C SER A 19 7.66 -10.05 -15.80
N LYS A 20 8.48 -9.06 -16.16
CA LYS A 20 8.42 -7.72 -15.56
C LYS A 20 7.06 -7.09 -15.79
N GLU A 21 6.54 -7.25 -17.01
CA GLU A 21 5.25 -6.74 -17.45
C GLU A 21 4.09 -7.37 -16.66
N ASP A 22 4.14 -8.68 -16.41
CA ASP A 22 3.14 -9.35 -15.59
C ASP A 22 3.17 -8.86 -14.14
N ALA A 23 4.35 -8.66 -13.56
CA ALA A 23 4.49 -8.09 -12.21
C ALA A 23 3.94 -6.66 -12.13
N ILE A 24 4.20 -5.82 -13.14
CA ILE A 24 3.63 -4.47 -13.24
C ILE A 24 2.10 -4.54 -13.38
N ALA A 25 1.58 -5.46 -14.18
CA ALA A 25 0.14 -5.64 -14.36
C ALA A 25 -0.57 -5.99 -13.04
N LEU A 26 0.09 -6.73 -12.14
CA LEU A 26 -0.42 -7.01 -10.80
C LEU A 26 -0.47 -5.74 -9.91
N LEU A 27 0.49 -4.82 -10.05
CA LEU A 27 0.46 -3.52 -9.38
C LEU A 27 -0.57 -2.55 -9.96
N HIS A 28 -0.96 -2.75 -11.22
CA HIS A 28 -2.02 -2.00 -11.92
C HIS A 28 -3.43 -2.54 -11.64
N ASP A 29 -3.55 -3.53 -10.75
CA ASP A 29 -4.84 -4.05 -10.29
C ASP A 29 -5.07 -3.64 -8.82
N ALA A 30 -5.79 -2.52 -8.64
CA ALA A 30 -6.09 -1.95 -7.33
C ALA A 30 -6.88 -2.93 -6.44
N GLU A 31 -7.81 -3.70 -7.02
CA GLU A 31 -8.63 -4.63 -6.24
C GLU A 31 -7.81 -5.86 -5.80
N HIS A 32 -6.94 -6.37 -6.67
CA HIS A 32 -5.97 -7.41 -6.31
C HIS A 32 -5.08 -6.93 -5.15
N HIS A 33 -4.56 -5.70 -5.25
CA HIS A 33 -3.74 -5.10 -4.19
C HIS A 33 -4.51 -5.03 -2.85
N ILE A 34 -5.73 -4.50 -2.84
CA ILE A 34 -6.56 -4.41 -1.63
C ILE A 34 -6.81 -5.82 -1.04
N LYS A 35 -7.11 -6.81 -1.89
CA LYS A 35 -7.37 -8.20 -1.45
C LYS A 35 -6.13 -8.93 -0.92
N CYS A 36 -4.93 -8.41 -1.17
CA CYS A 36 -3.72 -8.99 -0.60
C CYS A 36 -3.61 -8.76 0.91
N ASP A 37 -4.28 -7.74 1.47
CA ASP A 37 -4.26 -7.49 2.92
C ASP A 37 -5.09 -8.58 3.64
N PRO A 38 -4.45 -9.39 4.51
CA PRO A 38 -5.17 -10.43 5.27
C PRO A 38 -6.19 -9.87 6.27
N ASN A 39 -6.11 -8.57 6.60
CA ASN A 39 -7.02 -7.91 7.54
C ASN A 39 -8.21 -7.25 6.84
N MET A 40 -8.20 -7.16 5.50
CA MET A 40 -9.29 -6.55 4.75
C MET A 40 -10.59 -7.33 4.93
N LYS A 41 -11.65 -6.60 5.29
CA LYS A 41 -13.01 -7.13 5.48
C LYS A 41 -13.91 -6.77 4.32
N ASP A 42 -13.84 -5.53 3.86
CA ASP A 42 -14.66 -5.00 2.78
C ASP A 42 -13.94 -3.85 2.07
N TYR A 43 -14.30 -3.61 0.81
CA TYR A 43 -13.85 -2.46 0.06
C TYR A 43 -14.95 -1.96 -0.87
N THR A 44 -15.07 -0.64 -0.97
CA THR A 44 -16.04 0.00 -1.86
C THR A 44 -15.35 1.05 -2.71
N LYS A 45 -15.60 1.01 -4.02
CA LYS A 45 -15.13 2.05 -4.94
C LYS A 45 -15.86 3.36 -4.64
N ARG A 46 -15.12 4.45 -4.41
CA ARG A 46 -15.70 5.76 -4.06
C ARG A 46 -16.38 6.40 -5.28
N SER A 47 -17.54 7.02 -5.06
CA SER A 47 -18.28 7.79 -6.06
C SER A 47 -18.87 9.06 -5.41
N PRO A 48 -18.45 10.27 -5.81
CA PRO A 48 -17.44 10.56 -6.84
C PRO A 48 -16.02 10.13 -6.42
N GLN A 49 -15.16 9.88 -7.41
CA GLN A 49 -13.73 9.69 -7.17
C GLN A 49 -13.09 11.07 -7.01
N ILE A 50 -12.62 11.38 -5.79
CA ILE A 50 -11.93 12.63 -5.48
C ILE A 50 -10.49 12.27 -5.13
N PRO A 51 -9.60 12.15 -6.14
CA PRO A 51 -8.23 11.78 -5.88
C PRO A 51 -7.48 12.90 -5.15
N PRO A 52 -6.51 12.56 -4.29
CA PRO A 52 -5.65 13.54 -3.64
C PRO A 52 -4.69 14.19 -4.65
N THR A 53 -4.03 15.27 -4.23
CA THR A 53 -2.93 15.84 -5.02
C THR A 53 -1.78 14.84 -5.12
N ILE A 54 -1.47 14.44 -6.35
CA ILE A 54 -0.36 13.53 -6.68
C ILE A 54 0.97 14.32 -6.65
N PRO A 55 2.06 13.78 -6.07
CA PRO A 55 3.38 14.39 -6.14
C PRO A 55 3.84 14.64 -7.58
N LYS A 56 4.58 15.73 -7.81
CA LYS A 56 4.98 16.16 -9.18
C LYS A 56 5.86 15.17 -9.93
N ASP A 57 6.55 14.30 -9.20
CA ASP A 57 7.46 13.29 -9.70
C ASP A 57 6.78 11.93 -9.96
N VAL A 58 5.46 11.86 -9.73
CA VAL A 58 4.63 10.71 -10.11
C VAL A 58 3.93 11.04 -11.43
N GLU A 59 4.24 10.27 -12.47
CA GLU A 59 3.64 10.41 -13.80
C GLU A 59 2.51 9.37 -13.99
N PRO A 60 1.23 9.77 -13.88
CA PRO A 60 0.10 8.86 -14.03
C PRO A 60 -0.05 8.40 -15.48
N ILE A 61 -0.33 7.11 -15.68
CA ILE A 61 -0.69 6.55 -17.00
C ILE A 61 -2.20 6.35 -17.18
N ALA A 62 -2.98 6.56 -16.12
CA ALA A 62 -4.43 6.43 -16.08
C ALA A 62 -5.05 7.31 -14.98
N GLU A 63 -6.37 7.43 -14.95
CA GLU A 63 -7.09 8.09 -13.85
C GLU A 63 -6.89 7.35 -12.52
N THR A 64 -6.77 8.09 -11.43
CA THR A 64 -6.56 7.53 -10.09
C THR A 64 -7.81 6.84 -9.59
N GLN A 65 -7.67 5.59 -9.17
CA GLN A 65 -8.78 4.80 -8.64
C GLN A 65 -8.88 4.97 -7.13
N CYS A 66 -10.04 5.42 -6.67
CA CYS A 66 -10.29 5.77 -5.27
C CYS A 66 -11.20 4.71 -4.60
N TYR A 67 -10.77 4.18 -3.47
CA TYR A 67 -11.50 3.17 -2.69
C TYR A 67 -11.56 3.55 -1.21
N SER A 68 -12.62 3.15 -0.53
CA SER A 68 -12.64 3.05 0.93
C SER A 68 -12.50 1.58 1.31
N VAL A 69 -11.56 1.26 2.19
CA VAL A 69 -11.22 -0.09 2.62
C VAL A 69 -11.46 -0.19 4.11
N THR A 70 -12.14 -1.26 4.54
CA THR A 70 -12.38 -1.56 5.94
C THR A 70 -11.51 -2.73 6.37
N ASP A 71 -10.58 -2.47 7.29
CA ASP A 71 -9.62 -3.46 7.79
C ASP A 71 -9.86 -3.75 9.27
N SER A 72 -9.61 -5.00 9.66
CA SER A 72 -9.55 -5.39 11.07
C SER A 72 -8.21 -4.97 11.68
N VAL A 73 -8.20 -3.96 12.54
CA VAL A 73 -6.98 -3.53 13.22
C VAL A 73 -6.72 -4.34 14.50
N PRO A 74 -5.48 -4.85 14.71
CA PRO A 74 -5.08 -5.41 16.00
C PRO A 74 -5.16 -4.32 17.08
N THR A 75 -6.00 -4.53 18.08
CA THR A 75 -6.34 -3.51 19.09
C THR A 75 -5.15 -3.05 19.93
N LEU A 76 -5.02 -1.72 20.12
CA LEU A 76 -4.23 -1.11 21.20
C LEU A 76 -4.98 -1.07 22.56
N LEU A 77 -6.29 -1.41 22.59
CA LEU A 77 -7.16 -1.30 23.76
C LEU A 77 -7.91 -2.62 24.07
N PRO A 78 -8.32 -2.87 25.34
CA PRO A 78 -9.01 -4.09 25.73
C PRO A 78 -10.31 -4.34 24.94
N LYS A 79 -10.62 -5.62 24.68
CA LYS A 79 -11.90 -6.06 24.09
C LYS A 79 -13.08 -5.42 24.83
N GLY A 80 -14.02 -4.82 24.08
CA GLY A 80 -15.31 -4.32 24.59
C GLY A 80 -15.44 -2.79 24.67
N VAL A 81 -14.40 -2.03 24.33
CA VAL A 81 -14.42 -0.55 24.39
C VAL A 81 -14.43 0.11 23.00
N TRP A 82 -13.91 -0.55 21.96
CA TRP A 82 -13.69 0.07 20.65
C TRP A 82 -13.95 -0.94 19.53
N ASP A 83 -14.65 -0.51 18.47
CA ASP A 83 -14.89 -1.32 17.27
C ASP A 83 -13.57 -1.60 16.55
N ARG A 84 -13.35 -2.85 16.17
CA ARG A 84 -12.06 -3.38 15.68
C ARG A 84 -11.69 -2.93 14.27
N ASP A 85 -12.49 -2.05 13.69
CA ASP A 85 -12.49 -1.81 12.26
C ASP A 85 -12.00 -0.40 12.01
N ALA A 86 -11.03 -0.27 11.12
CA ALA A 86 -10.56 1.00 10.62
C ALA A 86 -11.02 1.14 9.17
N VAL A 87 -11.60 2.29 8.85
CA VAL A 87 -11.88 2.66 7.46
C VAL A 87 -10.77 3.59 7.01
N SER A 88 -10.10 3.21 5.93
CA SER A 88 -9.02 3.97 5.31
C SER A 88 -9.38 4.23 3.84
N ASP A 89 -8.95 5.39 3.33
CA ASP A 89 -9.08 5.69 1.90
C ASP A 89 -7.81 5.28 1.18
N TYR A 90 -7.93 4.50 0.11
CA TYR A 90 -6.85 4.06 -0.76
C TYR A 90 -7.00 4.71 -2.14
N ASP A 91 -5.97 5.42 -2.57
CA ASP A 91 -5.93 6.12 -3.85
C ASP A 91 -4.78 5.56 -4.70
N PHE A 92 -5.14 4.86 -5.77
CA PHE A 92 -4.21 4.17 -6.66
C PHE A 92 -3.95 4.97 -7.92
N THR A 93 -2.71 5.44 -8.07
CA THR A 93 -2.21 6.12 -9.26
C THR A 93 -1.19 5.21 -9.96
N PHE A 94 -1.54 4.66 -11.12
CA PHE A 94 -0.63 3.77 -11.85
C PHE A 94 0.45 4.56 -12.60
N THR A 95 1.68 4.05 -12.56
CA THR A 95 2.84 4.59 -13.28
C THR A 95 3.36 3.56 -14.28
N LYS A 96 4.28 3.97 -15.16
CA LYS A 96 4.83 3.08 -16.19
C LYS A 96 5.48 1.80 -15.63
N ASP A 97 6.09 1.89 -14.45
CA ASP A 97 6.90 0.86 -13.80
C ASP A 97 6.29 0.28 -12.52
N GLY A 98 5.06 0.68 -12.19
CA GLY A 98 4.35 0.21 -11.01
C GLY A 98 3.19 1.13 -10.61
N SER A 99 3.14 1.54 -9.35
CA SER A 99 2.07 2.39 -8.84
C SER A 99 2.51 3.27 -7.67
N PHE A 100 1.83 4.40 -7.53
CA PHE A 100 1.81 5.22 -6.34
C PHE A 100 0.47 5.00 -5.64
N VAL A 101 0.52 4.64 -4.36
CA VAL A 101 -0.67 4.40 -3.54
C VAL A 101 -0.62 5.34 -2.35
N ARG A 102 -1.64 6.18 -2.23
CA ARG A 102 -1.84 6.99 -1.03
C ARG A 102 -2.93 6.36 -0.17
N THR A 103 -2.56 6.01 1.05
CA THR A 103 -3.49 5.49 2.05
C THR A 103 -3.69 6.51 3.16
N SER A 104 -4.92 6.99 3.31
CA SER A 104 -5.31 7.91 4.38
C SER A 104 -6.07 7.15 5.46
N CYS A 105 -5.41 6.91 6.59
CA CYS A 105 -5.93 6.14 7.70
C CYS A 105 -6.50 7.06 8.82
N PRO A 106 -7.25 6.50 9.78
CA PRO A 106 -7.64 7.22 10.99
C PRO A 106 -6.45 7.81 11.77
N LEU A 107 -6.74 8.73 12.69
CA LEU A 107 -5.74 9.42 13.53
C LEU A 107 -4.71 10.22 12.72
N SER A 108 -5.09 10.70 11.53
CA SER A 108 -4.25 11.52 10.65
C SER A 108 -2.93 10.84 10.25
N VAL A 109 -2.99 9.51 10.06
CA VAL A 109 -1.90 8.73 9.50
C VAL A 109 -2.07 8.69 7.99
N VAL A 110 -1.04 9.10 7.24
CA VAL A 110 -1.00 9.02 5.78
C VAL A 110 0.21 8.20 5.38
N LEU A 111 0.00 7.22 4.52
CA LEU A 111 1.06 6.44 3.88
C LEU A 111 1.08 6.83 2.41
N GLU A 112 2.24 7.24 1.92
CA GLU A 112 2.48 7.43 0.49
C GLU A 112 3.48 6.37 0.05
N THR A 113 2.98 5.35 -0.64
CA THR A 113 3.76 4.17 -1.02
C THR A 113 4.05 4.15 -2.50
N ARG A 114 5.32 3.99 -2.86
CA ARG A 114 5.78 3.77 -4.23
C ARG A 114 6.11 2.32 -4.43
N TRP A 115 5.37 1.69 -5.33
CA TRP A 115 5.58 0.32 -5.78
C TRP A 115 6.24 0.38 -7.15
N THR A 116 7.39 -0.27 -7.31
CA THR A 116 8.10 -0.34 -8.58
C THR A 116 8.60 -1.74 -8.85
N VAL A 117 8.54 -2.17 -10.12
CA VAL A 117 9.23 -3.37 -10.58
C VAL A 117 10.43 -2.94 -11.40
N ARG A 118 11.63 -3.32 -10.94
CA ARG A 118 12.89 -2.95 -11.60
C ARG A 118 13.80 -4.14 -11.81
N ASP A 119 14.77 -3.98 -12.69
CA ASP A 119 15.76 -5.02 -12.96
C ASP A 119 16.73 -5.12 -11.78
N ALA A 120 16.97 -6.34 -11.29
CA ALA A 120 17.87 -6.58 -10.18
C ALA A 120 19.34 -6.59 -10.67
N SER A 121 20.25 -6.10 -9.83
CA SER A 121 21.69 -6.00 -10.18
C SER A 121 22.35 -7.33 -10.55
N GLY A 122 21.83 -8.45 -10.03
CA GLY A 122 22.30 -9.82 -10.31
C GLY A 122 21.53 -10.55 -11.43
N GLY A 123 20.66 -9.85 -12.16
CA GLY A 123 19.73 -10.44 -13.12
C GLY A 123 18.36 -10.77 -12.53
N GLY A 124 17.34 -10.85 -13.37
CA GLY A 124 15.94 -10.96 -12.96
C GLY A 124 15.31 -9.61 -12.61
N CYS A 125 14.13 -9.64 -12.00
CA CYS A 125 13.38 -8.45 -11.57
C CYS A 125 13.14 -8.48 -10.05
N GLU A 126 12.94 -7.32 -9.46
CA GLU A 126 12.56 -7.16 -8.05
C GLU A 126 11.39 -6.19 -7.92
N LEU A 127 10.46 -6.54 -7.02
CA LEU A 127 9.42 -5.67 -6.52
C LEU A 127 9.99 -4.83 -5.38
N VAL A 128 9.87 -3.53 -5.49
CA VAL A 128 10.36 -2.57 -4.49
C VAL A 128 9.18 -1.74 -4.00
N GLU A 129 8.98 -1.76 -2.69
CA GLU A 129 8.04 -0.93 -1.96
C GLU A 129 8.84 0.14 -1.19
N VAL A 130 8.53 1.42 -1.41
CA VAL A 130 9.03 2.52 -0.58
C VAL A 130 7.84 3.20 0.07
N VAL A 131 7.70 3.09 1.38
CA VAL A 131 6.60 3.67 2.15
C VAL A 131 7.08 4.93 2.86
N GLU A 132 6.45 6.07 2.58
CA GLU A 132 6.59 7.27 3.38
C GLU A 132 5.40 7.43 4.33
N ILE A 133 5.64 7.31 5.63
CA ILE A 133 4.64 7.38 6.69
C ILE A 133 4.65 8.76 7.32
N ASN A 134 3.57 9.50 7.13
CA ASN A 134 3.34 10.82 7.72
C ASN A 134 2.31 10.70 8.85
N CYS A 135 2.73 10.89 10.11
CA CYS A 135 1.85 10.73 11.27
C CYS A 135 2.36 11.52 12.50
N SER A 136 1.62 11.44 13.62
CA SER A 136 2.08 11.95 14.92
C SER A 136 3.29 11.15 15.44
N LYS A 137 4.27 11.84 16.05
CA LYS A 137 5.45 11.23 16.69
C LYS A 137 5.10 10.13 17.70
N PHE A 138 3.94 10.24 18.35
CA PHE A 138 3.46 9.25 19.31
C PHE A 138 2.99 7.94 18.67
N LEU A 139 2.60 7.98 17.38
CA LEU A 139 2.12 6.81 16.63
C LEU A 139 3.19 6.22 15.73
N ALA A 140 4.26 6.96 15.42
CA ALA A 140 5.26 6.60 14.42
C ALA A 140 5.85 5.20 14.60
N SER A 141 6.21 4.80 15.84
CA SER A 141 6.75 3.47 16.10
C SER A 141 5.74 2.35 15.89
N VAL A 142 4.46 2.60 16.23
CA VAL A 142 3.38 1.63 16.08
C VAL A 142 3.05 1.45 14.59
N VAL A 143 2.85 2.55 13.86
CA VAL A 143 2.54 2.51 12.43
C VAL A 143 3.69 1.88 11.64
N LYS A 144 4.94 2.30 11.91
CA LYS A 144 6.12 1.67 11.33
C LYS A 144 6.13 0.17 11.63
N GLY A 145 5.90 -0.23 12.88
CA GLY A 145 5.87 -1.63 13.28
C GLY A 145 4.79 -2.45 12.58
N GLN A 146 3.63 -1.86 12.23
CA GLN A 146 2.61 -2.53 11.44
C GLN A 146 3.02 -2.68 9.97
N CYS A 147 3.59 -1.65 9.34
CA CYS A 147 4.07 -1.73 7.95
C CYS A 147 5.25 -2.69 7.78
N ASP A 148 6.13 -2.75 8.80
CA ASP A 148 7.31 -3.63 8.83
C ASP A 148 6.93 -5.07 9.23
N ALA A 149 5.72 -5.28 9.75
CA ALA A 149 5.20 -6.61 10.05
C ALA A 149 4.47 -7.18 8.83
N HIS A 150 4.81 -8.41 8.46
CA HIS A 150 4.14 -9.18 7.40
C HIS A 150 4.27 -8.62 5.96
N TRP A 151 5.13 -7.62 5.71
CA TRP A 151 5.37 -7.09 4.35
C TRP A 151 5.77 -8.20 3.37
N GLU A 152 6.57 -9.18 3.80
CA GLU A 152 6.97 -10.31 2.97
C GLU A 152 5.78 -11.13 2.49
N ASP A 153 4.80 -11.37 3.35
CA ASP A 153 3.62 -12.16 3.02
C ASP A 153 2.66 -11.37 2.12
N PHE A 154 2.57 -10.06 2.32
CA PHE A 154 1.84 -9.17 1.42
C PHE A 154 2.48 -9.16 0.02
N HIS A 155 3.81 -8.99 -0.07
CA HIS A 155 4.54 -9.06 -1.34
C HIS A 155 4.36 -10.40 -2.04
N LYS A 156 4.46 -11.52 -1.30
CA LYS A 156 4.20 -12.87 -1.83
C LYS A 156 2.79 -12.99 -2.40
N ARG A 157 1.77 -12.44 -1.73
CA ARG A 157 0.38 -12.44 -2.20
C ARG A 157 0.21 -11.62 -3.48
N ILE A 158 0.80 -10.42 -3.52
CA ILE A 158 0.82 -9.59 -4.75
C ILE A 158 1.39 -10.42 -5.90
N LEU A 159 2.57 -11.00 -5.72
CA LEU A 159 3.29 -11.75 -6.75
C LEU A 159 2.72 -13.16 -7.02
N SER A 160 1.74 -13.64 -6.24
CA SER A 160 1.05 -14.90 -6.50
C SER A 160 -0.03 -14.79 -7.59
N GLY A 161 -0.40 -13.56 -7.95
CA GLY A 161 -1.48 -13.29 -8.90
C GLY A 161 -2.88 -13.44 -8.30
N LYS A 162 -3.91 -13.31 -9.15
CA LYS A 162 -5.32 -13.44 -8.72
C LYS A 162 -5.60 -14.85 -8.21
N GLN A 163 -6.10 -14.95 -6.99
CA GLN A 163 -6.70 -16.17 -6.43
C GLN A 163 -8.17 -16.29 -6.81
#